data_AF-A0A8J6F4D3-F1
#
_entry.id   AF-A0A8J6F4D3-F1
#
_cell.length_a   1.000
_cell.length_b   1.000
_cell.length_c   1.000
_cell.angle_alpha   90.00
_cell.angle_beta   90.00
_cell.angle_gamma   90.00
#
_symmetry.space_group_name_H-M   'P 1'
#
loop_
_entity.id
_entity.type
_entity.pdbx_description
1 polymer ?
#
loop_
_entity_poly.entity_id
_entity_poly.type
_entity_poly.pdbx_seq_one_letter_code
_entity_poly.pdbx_strand_id
1 'polypeptide(L)'
;MADPTLPVRQRLSYATGHYLNDLCASMWFTYFLLYFHSVLGFDSFYAGLLLLVGQVADGICTPLVGYESDRQSGIRSYGRRKSWHLVGTLSVIVSFPFIFNPCLGCTENTPQWVGLIYFIPFIVIFQFGWAATQISHLALIPDLAKNEHDKVELTAFRYAFTVLANISVFAIAWLLLHIELSDTDDSAHLGRYDIPVFRTLALIVVGVGALFSLLFHIGTKENSSFHRLPESDDEHRDVNEFSSSPEPLLLWKHWLVEPSFYQVALLYMCTRLIVNLSQTYIAVYLTYSLHLPKKYIATIPLVMYVSGFVSSFLMKPINKYIGRNVSVE
;
A
#
# COMPACT_ATOMS: atom_id res chain seq x y z
N MET A 1 23.88 5.73 28.93
CA MET A 1 24.49 4.82 27.92
C MET A 1 23.48 4.75 26.79
N ALA A 2 23.77 5.27 25.60
CA ALA A 2 22.78 5.29 24.51
C ALA A 2 22.45 3.85 24.12
N ASP A 3 21.18 3.47 24.18
CA ASP A 3 20.75 2.13 23.74
C ASP A 3 21.20 1.89 22.30
N PRO A 4 21.73 0.70 21.99
CA PRO A 4 22.23 0.41 20.66
C PRO A 4 21.07 0.43 19.65
N THR A 5 21.16 1.38 18.72
CA THR A 5 20.23 1.60 17.60
C THR A 5 19.97 0.32 16.82
N LEU A 6 18.76 0.18 16.25
CA LEU A 6 18.42 -0.98 15.42
C LEU A 6 19.42 -1.14 14.25
N PRO A 7 19.99 -2.33 14.01
CA PRO A 7 20.93 -2.53 12.90
C PRO A 7 20.26 -2.30 11.54
N VAL A 8 20.98 -1.66 10.61
CA VAL A 8 20.48 -1.29 9.26
C VAL A 8 19.86 -2.47 8.51
N ARG A 9 20.41 -3.68 8.67
CA ARG A 9 19.85 -4.90 8.05
C ARG A 9 18.40 -5.18 8.49
N GLN A 10 18.07 -4.97 9.76
CA GLN A 10 16.71 -5.16 10.27
C GLN A 10 15.78 -4.06 9.76
N ARG A 11 16.27 -2.82 9.65
CA ARG A 11 15.51 -1.69 9.08
C ARG A 11 15.16 -1.92 7.61
N LEU A 12 16.13 -2.36 6.82
CA LEU A 12 15.91 -2.71 5.42
C LEU A 12 14.96 -3.91 5.28
N SER A 13 15.15 -4.96 6.09
CA SER A 13 14.25 -6.11 6.10
C SER A 13 12.80 -5.71 6.42
N TYR A 14 12.61 -4.84 7.42
CA TYR A 14 11.29 -4.28 7.73
C TYR A 14 10.70 -3.57 6.51
N ALA A 15 11.42 -2.61 5.92
CA ALA A 15 10.92 -1.80 4.82
C ALA A 15 10.48 -2.62 3.59
N THR A 16 11.11 -3.77 3.33
CA THR A 16 10.70 -4.67 2.24
C THR A 16 9.28 -5.25 2.41
N GLY A 17 8.73 -5.28 3.62
CA GLY A 17 7.44 -5.92 3.92
C GLY A 17 6.26 -5.29 3.21
N HIS A 18 6.25 -3.95 3.09
CA HIS A 18 5.16 -3.24 2.43
C HIS A 18 5.35 -3.04 0.91
N TYR A 19 6.49 -3.47 0.37
CA TYR A 19 6.86 -3.17 -1.02
C TYR A 19 5.87 -3.77 -2.03
N LEU A 20 5.39 -5.00 -1.82
CA LEU A 20 4.36 -5.64 -2.66
C LEU A 20 3.10 -4.77 -2.75
N ASN A 21 2.61 -4.29 -1.61
CA ASN A 21 1.47 -3.39 -1.58
C ASN A 21 1.78 -2.12 -2.39
N ASP A 22 2.87 -1.43 -2.09
CA ASP A 22 3.17 -0.17 -2.78
C ASP A 22 3.26 -0.32 -4.31
N LEU A 23 3.79 -1.45 -4.81
CA LEU A 23 3.78 -1.78 -6.24
C LEU A 23 2.33 -1.94 -6.77
N CYS A 24 1.52 -2.76 -6.10
CA CYS A 24 0.12 -2.99 -6.48
C CYS A 24 -0.72 -1.71 -6.40
N ALA A 25 -0.51 -0.85 -5.39
CA ALA A 25 -1.19 0.44 -5.29
C ALA A 25 -0.83 1.38 -6.43
N SER A 26 0.45 1.42 -6.82
CA SER A 26 0.89 2.24 -7.93
C SER A 26 0.14 1.88 -9.22
N MET A 27 0.01 0.58 -9.51
CA MET A 27 -0.79 0.08 -10.63
C MET A 27 -2.30 0.32 -10.43
N TRP A 28 -2.83 0.05 -9.24
CA TRP A 28 -4.25 0.23 -8.92
C TRP A 28 -4.70 1.67 -9.12
N PHE A 29 -4.02 2.64 -8.50
CA PHE A 29 -4.42 4.03 -8.67
C PHE A 29 -4.16 4.49 -10.11
N THR A 30 -2.98 4.25 -10.67
CA THR A 30 -2.62 4.89 -11.96
C THR A 30 -3.27 4.23 -13.18
N TYR A 31 -3.41 2.91 -13.19
CA TYR A 31 -3.75 2.16 -14.41
C TYR A 31 -5.09 1.44 -14.36
N PHE A 32 -5.74 1.31 -13.20
CA PHE A 32 -7.00 0.57 -13.10
C PHE A 32 -8.09 1.13 -14.01
N LEU A 33 -8.43 2.42 -13.87
CA LEU A 33 -9.48 3.03 -14.69
C LEU A 33 -9.14 2.98 -16.18
N LEU A 34 -7.88 3.26 -16.51
CA LEU A 34 -7.38 3.22 -17.88
C LEU A 34 -7.50 1.81 -18.48
N TYR A 35 -7.13 0.77 -17.73
CA TYR A 35 -7.21 -0.61 -18.19
C TYR A 35 -8.66 -1.06 -18.38
N PHE A 36 -9.53 -0.82 -17.40
CA PHE A 36 -10.94 -1.22 -17.52
C PHE A 36 -11.67 -0.47 -18.64
N HIS A 37 -11.46 0.85 -18.75
CA HIS A 37 -12.15 1.68 -19.72
C HIS A 37 -11.54 1.58 -21.13
N SER A 38 -10.23 1.85 -21.28
CA SER A 38 -9.59 1.97 -22.59
C SER A 38 -9.07 0.64 -23.16
N VAL A 39 -8.71 -0.33 -22.33
CA VAL A 39 -8.17 -1.63 -22.78
C VAL A 39 -9.27 -2.69 -22.86
N LEU A 40 -10.05 -2.89 -21.79
CA LEU A 40 -11.14 -3.86 -21.79
C LEU A 40 -12.44 -3.32 -22.43
N GLY A 41 -12.58 -2.00 -22.56
CA GLY A 41 -13.75 -1.38 -23.20
C GLY A 41 -14.99 -1.33 -22.32
N PHE A 42 -14.83 -1.33 -20.99
CA PHE A 42 -15.95 -1.08 -20.08
C PHE A 42 -16.44 0.36 -20.22
N ASP A 43 -17.75 0.56 -20.06
CA ASP A 43 -18.26 1.92 -19.89
C ASP A 43 -17.63 2.59 -18.66
N SER A 44 -17.42 3.91 -18.73
CA SER A 44 -16.83 4.71 -17.65
C SER A 44 -17.57 4.52 -16.33
N PHE A 45 -18.89 4.35 -16.37
CA PHE A 45 -19.70 4.07 -15.19
C PHE A 45 -19.26 2.76 -14.49
N TYR A 46 -19.11 1.68 -15.25
CA TYR A 46 -18.76 0.37 -14.70
C TYR A 46 -17.31 0.32 -14.21
N ALA A 47 -16.37 0.93 -14.92
CA ALA A 47 -14.99 1.06 -14.47
C ALA A 47 -14.91 1.84 -13.14
N GLY A 48 -15.64 2.96 -13.05
CA GLY A 48 -15.76 3.74 -11.82
C GLY A 48 -16.44 2.98 -10.68
N LEU A 49 -17.46 2.19 -10.98
CA LEU A 49 -18.16 1.35 -10.00
C LEU A 49 -17.23 0.30 -9.39
N LEU A 50 -16.40 -0.38 -10.20
CA LEU A 50 -15.42 -1.34 -9.69
C LEU A 50 -14.38 -0.68 -8.78
N LEU A 51 -13.91 0.52 -9.16
CA LEU A 51 -13.00 1.29 -8.32
C LEU A 51 -13.67 1.67 -6.99
N LEU A 52 -14.93 2.13 -7.02
CA LEU A 52 -15.72 2.48 -5.85
C LEU A 52 -15.91 1.28 -4.91
N VAL A 53 -16.26 0.12 -5.45
CA VAL A 53 -16.35 -1.13 -4.67
C VAL A 53 -15.04 -1.41 -3.94
N GLY A 54 -13.90 -1.21 -4.61
CA GLY A 54 -12.59 -1.33 -3.98
C GLY A 54 -12.40 -0.36 -2.81
N GLN A 55 -12.72 0.93 -2.99
CA GLN A 55 -12.58 1.93 -1.91
C GLN A 55 -13.49 1.62 -0.71
N VAL A 56 -14.74 1.18 -0.96
CA VAL A 56 -15.67 0.78 0.10
C VAL A 56 -15.15 -0.46 0.83
N ALA A 57 -14.66 -1.46 0.10
CA ALA A 57 -14.10 -2.67 0.69
C ALA A 57 -12.90 -2.35 1.59
N ASP A 58 -11.99 -1.47 1.19
CA ASP A 58 -10.84 -1.05 2.01
C ASP A 58 -11.26 -0.27 3.26
N GLY A 59 -12.23 0.65 3.12
CA GLY A 59 -12.80 1.40 4.23
C GLY A 59 -13.45 0.51 5.31
N ILE A 60 -14.02 -0.63 4.90
CA ILE A 60 -14.60 -1.64 5.82
C ILE A 60 -13.52 -2.58 6.35
N CYS A 61 -12.63 -3.08 5.50
CA CYS A 61 -11.64 -4.09 5.86
C CYS A 61 -10.57 -3.54 6.80
N THR A 62 -10.15 -2.28 6.64
CA THR A 62 -9.10 -1.66 7.46
C THR A 62 -9.40 -1.68 8.97
N PRO A 63 -10.54 -1.18 9.46
CA PRO A 63 -10.87 -1.26 10.89
C PRO A 63 -11.12 -2.69 11.37
N LEU A 64 -11.75 -3.55 10.55
CA LEU A 64 -12.00 -4.96 10.90
C LEU A 64 -10.70 -5.73 11.11
N VAL A 65 -9.77 -5.61 10.16
CA VAL A 65 -8.43 -6.18 10.26
C VAL A 65 -7.68 -5.62 11.46
N GLY A 66 -7.76 -4.31 11.72
CA GLY A 66 -7.14 -3.70 12.90
C GLY A 66 -7.60 -4.37 14.18
N TYR A 67 -8.91 -4.44 14.38
CA TYR A 67 -9.53 -5.07 15.54
C TYR A 67 -9.18 -6.57 15.67
N GLU A 68 -9.32 -7.35 14.60
CA GLU A 68 -9.06 -8.79 14.63
C GLU A 68 -7.57 -9.12 14.80
N SER A 69 -6.69 -8.32 14.19
CA SER A 69 -5.24 -8.51 14.29
C SER A 69 -4.68 -8.23 15.67
N ASP A 70 -5.39 -7.43 16.47
CA ASP A 70 -5.05 -7.17 17.87
C ASP A 70 -5.54 -8.29 18.81
N ARG A 71 -6.63 -8.98 18.47
CA ARG A 71 -7.27 -9.95 19.38
C ARG A 71 -6.73 -11.37 19.25
N GLN A 72 -6.35 -11.80 18.05
CA GLN A 72 -5.95 -13.18 17.80
C GLN A 72 -4.47 -13.41 18.15
N SER A 73 -4.14 -14.52 18.81
CA SER A 73 -2.77 -14.84 19.26
C SER A 73 -1.79 -15.28 18.15
N GLY A 74 -2.19 -15.18 16.87
CA GLY A 74 -1.35 -15.52 15.71
C GLY A 74 -0.95 -16.99 15.64
N ILE A 75 -0.10 -17.33 14.66
CA ILE A 75 0.50 -18.65 14.57
C ILE A 75 1.63 -18.73 15.61
N ARG A 76 1.52 -19.67 16.56
CA ARG A 76 2.29 -19.76 17.82
C ARG A 76 3.80 -19.48 17.74
N SER A 77 4.46 -19.83 16.64
CA SER A 77 5.91 -19.62 16.44
C SER A 77 6.28 -18.52 15.43
N TYR A 78 5.30 -17.94 14.75
CA TYR A 78 5.53 -16.99 13.65
C TYR A 78 5.34 -15.53 14.05
N GLY A 79 4.61 -15.29 15.14
CA GLY A 79 4.24 -13.95 15.59
C GLY A 79 2.87 -13.52 15.07
N ARG A 80 2.18 -12.68 15.85
CA ARG A 80 0.80 -12.24 15.56
C ARG A 80 0.77 -11.33 14.36
N ARG A 81 1.64 -10.31 14.34
CA ARG A 81 1.67 -9.32 13.26
C ARG A 81 2.12 -9.96 11.96
N LYS A 82 3.16 -10.79 11.99
CA LYS A 82 3.64 -11.50 10.79
C LYS A 82 2.63 -12.51 10.23
N SER A 83 1.80 -13.13 11.06
CA SER A 83 0.75 -14.05 10.59
C SER A 83 -0.30 -13.30 9.77
N TRP A 84 -0.80 -12.18 10.28
CA TRP A 84 -1.75 -11.32 9.54
C TRP A 84 -1.13 -10.72 8.28
N HIS A 85 0.14 -10.34 8.33
CA HIS A 85 0.88 -9.91 7.16
C HIS A 85 0.94 -11.00 6.08
N LEU A 86 1.21 -12.25 6.46
CA LEU A 86 1.29 -13.37 5.54
C LEU A 86 -0.07 -13.65 4.88
N VAL A 87 -1.15 -13.67 5.67
CA VAL A 87 -2.52 -13.83 5.14
C VAL A 87 -2.83 -12.75 4.12
N GLY A 88 -2.54 -11.48 4.44
CA GLY A 88 -2.77 -10.39 3.51
C GLY A 88 -1.91 -10.50 2.24
N THR A 89 -0.63 -10.86 2.39
CA THR A 89 0.31 -11.05 1.27
C THR A 89 -0.20 -12.12 0.31
N LEU A 90 -0.64 -13.27 0.83
CA LEU A 90 -1.20 -14.35 0.02
C LEU A 90 -2.48 -13.93 -0.69
N SER A 91 -3.37 -13.20 -0.01
CA SER A 91 -4.58 -12.64 -0.62
C SER A 91 -4.25 -11.71 -1.79
N VAL A 92 -3.25 -10.83 -1.64
CA VAL A 92 -2.80 -9.92 -2.72
C VAL A 92 -2.21 -10.71 -3.89
N ILE A 93 -1.29 -11.65 -3.63
CA ILE A 93 -0.65 -12.47 -4.67
C ILE A 93 -1.67 -13.25 -5.49
N VAL A 94 -2.68 -13.81 -4.83
CA VAL A 94 -3.71 -14.61 -5.52
C VAL A 94 -4.67 -13.72 -6.30
N SER A 95 -5.15 -12.62 -5.73
CA SER A 95 -6.23 -11.82 -6.33
C SER A 95 -5.77 -10.83 -7.39
N PHE A 96 -4.63 -10.16 -7.19
CA PHE A 96 -4.21 -9.05 -8.03
C PHE A 96 -4.00 -9.42 -9.51
N PRO A 97 -3.41 -10.59 -9.87
CA PRO A 97 -3.29 -10.99 -11.27
C PRO A 97 -4.63 -11.14 -12.00
N PHE A 98 -5.70 -11.55 -11.30
CA PHE A 98 -7.02 -11.68 -11.91
C PHE A 98 -7.68 -10.33 -12.23
N ILE A 99 -7.27 -9.25 -11.56
CA ILE A 99 -7.79 -7.90 -11.83
C ILE A 99 -7.27 -7.37 -13.17
N PHE A 100 -6.02 -7.68 -13.52
CA PHE A 100 -5.34 -7.25 -14.76
C PHE A 100 -5.27 -8.36 -15.82
N ASN A 101 -6.18 -9.33 -15.76
CA ASN A 101 -6.36 -10.36 -16.78
C ASN A 101 -7.82 -10.29 -17.28
N PRO A 102 -8.11 -10.55 -18.57
CA PRO A 102 -9.49 -10.64 -19.02
C PRO A 102 -10.24 -11.70 -18.24
N CYS A 103 -11.54 -11.47 -18.05
CA CYS A 103 -12.36 -12.42 -17.31
C CYS A 103 -12.38 -13.79 -17.99
N LEU A 104 -12.19 -14.85 -17.20
CA LEU A 104 -12.06 -16.21 -17.69
C LEU A 104 -13.38 -16.66 -18.32
N GLY A 105 -13.35 -17.05 -19.59
CA GLY A 105 -14.53 -17.51 -20.33
C GLY A 105 -15.45 -16.39 -20.82
N CYS A 106 -15.08 -15.13 -20.63
CA CYS A 106 -15.76 -14.01 -21.28
C CYS A 106 -15.38 -13.93 -22.76
N THR A 107 -16.36 -13.63 -23.59
CA THR A 107 -16.18 -13.34 -25.02
C THR A 107 -16.54 -11.87 -25.29
N GLU A 108 -16.28 -11.38 -26.50
CA GLU A 108 -16.60 -9.99 -26.86
C GLU A 108 -18.08 -9.64 -26.75
N ASN A 109 -18.96 -10.65 -26.85
CA ASN A 109 -20.41 -10.52 -26.74
C ASN A 109 -20.92 -10.67 -25.30
N THR A 110 -20.04 -10.95 -24.34
CA THR A 110 -20.42 -11.10 -22.94
C THR A 110 -20.82 -9.74 -22.36
N PRO A 111 -22.01 -9.61 -21.76
CA PRO A 111 -22.46 -8.34 -21.22
C PRO A 111 -21.60 -7.90 -20.03
N GLN A 112 -21.31 -6.60 -19.94
CA GLN A 112 -20.34 -6.05 -18.99
C GLN A 112 -20.67 -6.33 -17.51
N TRP A 113 -21.95 -6.48 -17.15
CA TRP A 113 -22.38 -6.83 -15.80
C TRP A 113 -21.87 -8.22 -15.35
N VAL A 114 -21.66 -9.16 -16.27
CA VAL A 114 -21.03 -10.45 -15.95
C VAL A 114 -19.57 -10.26 -15.57
N GLY A 115 -18.88 -9.35 -16.27
CA GLY A 115 -17.54 -8.92 -15.89
C GLY A 115 -17.50 -8.32 -14.49
N LEU A 116 -18.49 -7.51 -14.09
CA LEU A 116 -18.57 -7.00 -12.72
C LEU A 116 -18.60 -8.12 -11.67
N ILE A 117 -19.46 -9.11 -11.87
CA ILE A 117 -19.59 -10.27 -10.97
C ILE A 117 -18.27 -11.03 -10.88
N TYR A 118 -17.51 -11.10 -11.97
CA TYR A 118 -16.19 -11.72 -12.00
C TYR A 118 -15.14 -10.91 -11.23
N PHE A 119 -15.04 -9.60 -11.47
CA PHE A 119 -13.95 -8.78 -10.92
C PHE A 119 -14.17 -8.38 -9.46
N ILE A 120 -15.42 -8.19 -9.01
CA ILE A 120 -15.73 -7.72 -7.66
C ILE A 120 -15.13 -8.62 -6.56
N PRO A 121 -15.28 -9.96 -6.59
CA PRO A 121 -14.67 -10.83 -5.57
C PRO A 121 -13.15 -10.66 -5.47
N PHE A 122 -12.44 -10.59 -6.61
CA PHE A 122 -10.99 -10.39 -6.62
C PHE A 122 -10.59 -9.02 -6.08
N ILE A 123 -11.34 -7.98 -6.43
CA ILE A 123 -11.13 -6.62 -5.88
C ILE A 123 -11.32 -6.64 -4.36
N VAL A 124 -12.38 -7.25 -3.84
CA VAL A 124 -12.64 -7.31 -2.39
C VAL A 124 -11.53 -8.08 -1.68
N ILE A 125 -11.08 -9.21 -2.22
CA ILE A 125 -9.96 -10.00 -1.66
C ILE A 125 -8.66 -9.19 -1.68
N PHE A 126 -8.40 -8.45 -2.77
CA PHE A 126 -7.24 -7.57 -2.89
C PHE A 126 -7.26 -6.48 -1.81
N GLN A 127 -8.40 -5.81 -1.62
CA GLN A 127 -8.54 -4.73 -0.62
C GLN A 127 -8.44 -5.26 0.81
N PHE A 128 -8.99 -6.46 1.08
CA PHE A 128 -8.75 -7.14 2.35
C PHE A 128 -7.26 -7.43 2.55
N GLY A 129 -6.58 -7.98 1.53
CA GLY A 129 -5.16 -8.28 1.59
C GLY A 129 -4.29 -7.05 1.78
N TRP A 130 -4.65 -5.96 1.12
CA TRP A 130 -4.07 -4.62 1.28
C TRP A 130 -4.16 -4.13 2.73
N ALA A 131 -5.36 -4.14 3.30
CA ALA A 131 -5.60 -3.72 4.68
C ALA A 131 -4.81 -4.60 5.68
N ALA A 132 -4.87 -5.93 5.51
CA ALA A 132 -4.17 -6.91 6.35
C ALA A 132 -2.66 -6.68 6.41
N THR A 133 -2.01 -6.54 5.26
CA THR A 133 -0.57 -6.25 5.18
C THR A 133 -0.23 -4.86 5.71
N GLN A 134 -1.01 -3.83 5.37
CA GLN A 134 -0.72 -2.46 5.79
C GLN A 134 -0.77 -2.30 7.32
N ILE A 135 -1.85 -2.77 7.94
CA ILE A 135 -2.08 -2.59 9.38
C ILE A 135 -1.09 -3.43 10.19
N SER A 136 -0.89 -4.70 9.82
CA SER A 136 0.09 -5.56 10.49
C SER A 136 1.52 -5.03 10.37
N HIS A 137 1.89 -4.49 9.21
CA HIS A 137 3.22 -3.91 8.99
C HIS A 137 3.44 -2.62 9.81
N LEU A 138 2.45 -1.73 9.90
CA LEU A 138 2.55 -0.52 10.74
C LEU A 138 2.60 -0.86 12.23
N ALA A 139 1.79 -1.81 12.67
CA ALA A 139 1.74 -2.24 14.06
C ALA A 139 3.05 -2.90 14.55
N LEU A 140 3.93 -3.32 13.63
CA LEU A 140 5.22 -3.90 13.95
C LEU A 140 6.31 -2.84 14.25
N ILE A 141 6.12 -1.57 13.87
CA ILE A 141 7.07 -0.48 14.16
C ILE A 141 7.34 -0.33 15.66
N PRO A 142 6.32 -0.16 16.53
CA PRO A 142 6.54 0.00 17.96
C PRO A 142 7.16 -1.25 18.61
N ASP A 143 6.91 -2.44 18.05
CA ASP A 143 7.46 -3.70 18.56
C ASP A 143 8.95 -3.89 18.20
N LEU A 144 9.39 -3.33 17.08
CA LEU A 144 10.78 -3.41 16.61
C LEU A 144 11.66 -2.26 17.11
N ALA A 145 11.09 -1.05 17.24
CA ALA A 145 11.83 0.14 17.62
C ALA A 145 12.13 0.15 19.12
N LYS A 146 13.39 0.39 19.48
CA LYS A 146 13.78 0.55 20.89
C LYS A 146 13.59 1.98 21.41
N ASN A 147 13.65 2.95 20.50
CA ASN A 147 13.67 4.38 20.79
C ASN A 147 12.76 5.11 19.78
N GLU A 148 12.29 6.31 20.11
CA GLU A 148 11.52 7.15 19.18
C GLU A 148 12.26 7.43 17.86
N HIS A 149 13.59 7.59 17.93
CA HIS A 149 14.42 7.78 16.74
C HIS A 149 14.33 6.58 15.77
N ASP A 150 14.33 5.35 16.28
CA ASP A 150 14.20 4.15 15.45
C ASP A 150 12.82 4.06 14.78
N LYS A 151 11.74 4.52 15.44
CA LYS A 151 10.39 4.57 14.84
C LYS A 151 10.34 5.51 13.64
N VAL A 152 10.94 6.69 13.78
CA VAL A 152 11.04 7.69 12.71
C VAL A 152 11.85 7.13 11.54
N GLU A 153 12.99 6.49 11.82
CA GLU A 153 13.82 5.90 10.77
C GLU A 153 13.13 4.73 10.05
N LEU A 154 12.50 3.80 10.77
CA LEU A 154 11.74 2.69 10.15
C LEU A 154 10.64 3.22 9.22
N THR A 155 9.93 4.27 9.67
CA THR A 155 8.91 4.95 8.87
C THR A 155 9.51 5.61 7.63
N ALA A 156 10.67 6.27 7.75
CA ALA A 156 11.36 6.88 6.63
C ALA A 156 11.84 5.84 5.60
N PHE A 157 12.40 4.71 6.05
CA PHE A 157 12.79 3.60 5.17
C PHE A 157 11.58 3.02 4.44
N ARG A 158 10.46 2.80 5.12
CA ARG A 158 9.20 2.36 4.50
C ARG A 158 8.78 3.31 3.38
N TYR A 159 8.73 4.62 3.62
CA TYR A 159 8.36 5.59 2.57
C TYR A 159 9.36 5.67 1.42
N ALA A 160 10.66 5.50 1.68
CA ALA A 160 11.65 5.42 0.62
C ALA A 160 11.38 4.23 -0.31
N PHE A 161 11.03 3.07 0.26
CA PHE A 161 10.61 1.90 -0.51
C PHE A 161 9.31 2.13 -1.27
N THR A 162 8.34 2.87 -0.71
CA THR A 162 7.12 3.28 -1.43
C THR A 162 7.45 4.11 -2.68
N VAL A 163 8.38 5.06 -2.60
CA VAL A 163 8.80 5.86 -3.76
C VAL A 163 9.50 4.97 -4.81
N LEU A 164 10.40 4.09 -4.37
CA LEU A 164 11.07 3.14 -5.26
C LEU A 164 10.09 2.19 -5.94
N ALA A 165 9.03 1.77 -5.26
CA ALA A 165 7.97 0.93 -5.82
C ALA A 165 7.28 1.64 -6.98
N ASN A 166 6.81 2.88 -6.76
CA ASN A 166 6.17 3.68 -7.81
C ASN A 166 7.09 3.90 -9.02
N ILE A 167 8.34 4.29 -8.80
CA ILE A 167 9.32 4.46 -9.89
C ILE A 167 9.51 3.16 -10.66
N SER A 168 9.64 2.02 -9.96
CA SER A 168 9.82 0.72 -10.62
C SER A 168 8.62 0.31 -11.48
N VAL A 169 7.39 0.52 -11.00
CA VAL A 169 6.16 0.23 -11.76
C VAL A 169 6.11 1.08 -13.03
N PHE A 170 6.35 2.39 -12.92
CA PHE A 170 6.32 3.28 -14.09
C PHE A 170 7.46 2.99 -15.06
N ALA A 171 8.65 2.64 -14.58
CA ALA A 171 9.78 2.27 -15.43
C ALA A 171 9.52 0.95 -16.19
N ILE A 172 8.98 -0.07 -15.52
CA ILE A 172 8.62 -1.35 -16.16
C ILE A 172 7.47 -1.14 -17.14
N ALA A 173 6.43 -0.40 -16.77
CA ALA A 173 5.31 -0.07 -17.66
C ALA A 173 5.80 0.69 -18.91
N TRP A 174 6.70 1.65 -18.73
CA TRP A 174 7.33 2.39 -19.81
C TRP A 174 8.09 1.46 -20.75
N LEU A 175 8.92 0.56 -20.20
CA LEU A 175 9.70 -0.41 -20.97
C LEU A 175 8.78 -1.33 -21.81
N LEU A 176 7.76 -1.93 -21.17
CA LEU A 176 6.84 -2.84 -21.85
C LEU A 176 6.06 -2.15 -22.97
N LEU A 177 5.57 -0.93 -22.73
CA LEU A 177 4.87 -0.15 -23.76
C LEU A 177 5.78 0.22 -24.93
N HIS A 178 7.05 0.58 -24.68
CA HIS A 178 7.99 0.94 -25.75
C HIS A 178 8.42 -0.25 -26.61
N ILE A 179 8.57 -1.43 -26.00
CA ILE A 179 8.87 -2.66 -26.75
C ILE A 179 7.71 -2.98 -27.69
N GLU A 180 6.47 -2.98 -27.21
CA GLU A 180 5.29 -3.30 -28.03
C GLU A 180 5.06 -2.28 -29.17
N LEU A 181 5.33 -0.99 -28.92
CA LEU A 181 5.29 0.06 -29.94
C LEU A 181 6.31 -0.14 -31.08
N SER A 182 7.39 -0.88 -30.83
CA SER A 182 8.41 -1.14 -31.85
C SER A 182 8.01 -2.23 -32.83
N ASP A 183 7.07 -3.11 -32.43
CA ASP A 183 6.60 -4.25 -33.22
C ASP A 183 5.26 -3.97 -33.96
N THR A 184 4.54 -2.90 -33.60
CA THR A 184 3.23 -2.55 -34.20
C THR A 184 3.23 -1.13 -34.79
N ASP A 185 3.18 -1.03 -36.12
CA ASP A 185 3.42 0.21 -36.88
C ASP A 185 2.27 1.23 -36.89
N ASP A 186 1.18 1.10 -36.10
CA ASP A 186 0.03 2.01 -36.34
C ASP A 186 -1.02 2.25 -35.22
N SER A 187 -0.71 2.01 -33.94
CA SER A 187 -1.69 2.28 -32.86
C SER A 187 -1.18 3.23 -31.78
N ALA A 188 -1.39 4.53 -32.03
CA ALA A 188 -1.10 5.60 -31.06
C ALA A 188 -1.96 5.53 -29.78
N HIS A 189 -3.10 4.83 -29.82
CA HIS A 189 -4.10 4.75 -28.75
C HIS A 189 -4.20 3.35 -28.16
N LEU A 190 -4.48 3.28 -26.85
CA LEU A 190 -4.67 2.00 -26.15
C LEU A 190 -5.86 1.21 -26.69
N GLY A 191 -5.72 -0.11 -26.69
CA GLY A 191 -6.82 -1.02 -27.03
C GLY A 191 -6.61 -2.43 -26.47
N ARG A 192 -7.47 -3.37 -26.90
CA ARG A 192 -7.45 -4.77 -26.42
C ARG A 192 -6.12 -5.48 -26.68
N TYR A 193 -5.38 -5.07 -27.70
CA TYR A 193 -4.09 -5.66 -28.02
C TYR A 193 -3.02 -5.32 -26.96
N ASP A 194 -3.23 -4.31 -26.11
CA ASP A 194 -2.35 -3.99 -24.97
C ASP A 194 -2.65 -4.83 -23.70
N ILE A 195 -3.68 -5.71 -23.73
CA ILE A 195 -3.98 -6.63 -22.61
C ILE A 195 -2.73 -7.39 -22.11
N PRO A 196 -1.90 -7.99 -22.99
CA PRO A 196 -0.70 -8.71 -22.57
C PRO A 196 0.30 -7.83 -21.82
N VAL A 197 0.39 -6.54 -22.16
CA VAL A 197 1.29 -5.58 -21.49
C VAL A 197 0.89 -5.40 -20.04
N PHE A 198 -0.38 -5.07 -19.77
CA PHE A 198 -0.88 -4.86 -18.40
C PHE A 198 -0.88 -6.16 -17.58
N ARG A 199 -1.20 -7.29 -18.20
CA ARG A 199 -1.10 -8.61 -17.57
C ARG A 199 0.33 -8.93 -17.16
N THR A 200 1.29 -8.73 -18.07
CA THR A 200 2.71 -8.99 -17.80
C THR A 200 3.24 -8.07 -16.72
N LEU A 201 2.87 -6.78 -16.76
CA LEU A 201 3.20 -5.82 -15.71
C LEU A 201 2.68 -6.26 -14.34
N ALA A 202 1.42 -6.70 -14.26
CA ALA A 202 0.83 -7.18 -13.01
C ALA A 202 1.54 -8.44 -12.48
N LEU A 203 1.89 -9.38 -13.36
CA LEU A 203 2.64 -10.59 -12.97
C LEU A 203 4.06 -10.26 -12.49
N ILE A 204 4.75 -9.33 -13.15
CA ILE A 204 6.08 -8.86 -12.72
C ILE A 204 5.97 -8.18 -11.34
N VAL A 205 4.99 -7.29 -11.16
CA VAL A 205 4.76 -6.60 -9.88
C VAL A 205 4.50 -7.59 -8.75
N VAL A 206 3.63 -8.57 -8.97
CA VAL A 206 3.33 -9.61 -7.97
C VAL A 206 4.54 -10.51 -7.72
N GLY A 207 5.28 -10.91 -8.76
CA GLY A 207 6.47 -11.76 -8.62
C GLY A 207 7.60 -11.07 -7.86
N VAL A 208 7.93 -9.83 -8.21
CA VAL A 208 8.91 -9.00 -7.51
C VAL A 208 8.43 -8.72 -6.08
N GLY A 209 7.18 -8.30 -5.90
CA GLY A 209 6.62 -8.04 -4.59
C GLY A 209 6.65 -9.27 -3.68
N ALA A 210 6.29 -10.46 -4.19
CA ALA A 210 6.35 -11.71 -3.45
C ALA A 210 7.77 -12.05 -2.98
N LEU A 211 8.79 -11.79 -3.80
CA LEU A 211 10.20 -11.94 -3.41
C LEU A 211 10.55 -11.00 -2.24
N PHE A 212 10.16 -9.73 -2.30
CA PHE A 212 10.40 -8.77 -1.21
C PHE A 212 9.61 -9.13 0.06
N SER A 213 8.37 -9.60 -0.06
CA SER A 213 7.60 -10.11 1.07
C SER A 213 8.26 -11.33 1.70
N LEU A 214 8.85 -12.24 0.90
CA LEU A 214 9.63 -13.36 1.41
C LEU A 214 10.87 -12.89 2.19
N LEU A 215 11.60 -11.89 1.67
CA LEU A 215 12.73 -11.27 2.36
C LEU A 215 12.33 -10.69 3.71
N PHE A 216 11.20 -9.98 3.78
CA PHE A 216 10.63 -9.49 5.03
C PHE A 216 10.32 -10.64 6.02
N HIS A 217 9.66 -11.69 5.54
CA HIS A 217 9.27 -12.81 6.38
C HIS A 217 10.46 -13.63 6.90
N ILE A 218 11.57 -13.68 6.16
CA ILE A 218 12.82 -14.34 6.61
C ILE A 218 13.66 -13.43 7.51
N GLY A 219 13.81 -12.15 7.14
CA GLY A 219 14.74 -11.23 7.79
C GLY A 219 14.20 -10.57 9.07
N THR A 220 12.88 -10.41 9.17
CA THR A 220 12.24 -9.74 10.32
C THR A 220 11.81 -10.78 11.35
N LYS A 221 12.33 -10.69 12.58
CA LYS A 221 11.90 -11.56 13.69
C LYS A 221 10.99 -10.78 14.63
N GLU A 222 9.80 -11.31 14.87
CA GLU A 222 8.86 -10.80 15.87
C GLU A 222 9.16 -11.50 17.20
N ASN A 223 9.54 -10.75 18.23
CA ASN A 223 9.76 -11.31 19.56
C ASN A 223 8.40 -11.60 20.19
N SER A 224 8.02 -12.89 20.27
CA SER A 224 6.71 -13.33 20.80
C SER A 224 6.50 -13.10 22.30
N SER A 225 7.41 -12.38 22.97
CA SER A 225 7.50 -12.30 24.44
C SER A 225 6.80 -11.07 25.04
N PHE A 226 6.39 -10.07 24.25
CA PHE A 226 6.03 -8.75 24.81
C PHE A 226 4.53 -8.55 25.15
N HIS A 227 3.64 -9.48 24.77
CA HIS A 227 2.22 -9.39 25.12
C HIS A 227 1.61 -10.76 25.44
N ARG A 228 2.12 -11.44 26.46
CA ARG A 228 1.22 -12.18 27.34
C ARG A 228 0.81 -11.21 28.43
N LEU A 229 -0.33 -10.54 28.26
CA LEU A 229 -1.06 -10.10 29.44
C LEU A 229 -1.25 -11.36 30.30
N PRO A 230 -0.95 -11.35 31.61
CA PRO A 230 -1.35 -12.45 32.45
C PRO A 230 -2.88 -12.48 32.38
N GLU A 231 -3.45 -13.54 31.80
CA GLU A 231 -4.78 -13.96 32.20
C GLU A 231 -4.67 -14.20 33.71
N SER A 232 -5.30 -13.31 34.48
CA SER A 232 -5.35 -13.39 35.92
C SER A 232 -6.22 -14.57 36.33
N ASP A 233 -5.63 -15.76 36.31
CA ASP A 233 -6.14 -16.99 36.93
C ASP A 233 -5.18 -17.44 38.04
N ASP A 234 -4.81 -16.53 38.94
CA ASP A 234 -4.16 -16.88 40.20
C ASP A 234 -4.81 -16.08 41.34
N GLU A 235 -5.83 -16.70 41.95
CA GLU A 235 -6.18 -16.40 43.34
C GLU A 235 -4.97 -16.75 44.21
N HIS A 236 -4.53 -15.78 45.02
CA HIS A 236 -3.43 -15.82 46.00
C HIS A 236 -2.02 -15.51 45.49
N ARG A 237 -1.65 -14.22 45.54
CA ARG A 237 -0.30 -13.82 45.96
C ARG A 237 -0.30 -12.47 46.68
N ASP A 238 0.38 -12.48 47.82
CA ASP A 238 0.35 -11.48 48.89
C ASP A 238 0.89 -10.09 48.52
N VAL A 239 0.40 -9.14 49.30
CA VAL A 239 0.66 -7.71 49.33
C VAL A 239 2.12 -7.39 49.69
N ASN A 240 2.85 -6.72 48.80
CA ASN A 240 3.75 -5.57 49.08
C ASN A 240 4.69 -5.32 47.91
N GLU A 241 4.42 -4.32 47.07
CA GLU A 241 5.48 -3.42 46.56
C GLU A 241 4.87 -2.15 45.96
N PHE A 242 5.58 -1.05 46.19
CA PHE A 242 5.16 0.34 46.06
C PHE A 242 5.12 0.80 44.58
N SER A 243 4.02 1.47 44.22
CA SER A 243 3.92 2.58 43.26
C SER A 243 4.71 2.53 41.93
N SER A 244 4.01 2.17 40.87
CA SER A 244 3.95 2.97 39.65
C SER A 244 2.55 2.78 39.07
N SER A 245 1.71 3.81 39.15
CA SER A 245 0.39 3.81 38.51
C SER A 245 0.54 3.37 37.04
N PRO A 246 -0.14 2.31 36.57
CA PRO A 246 -0.23 2.10 35.14
C PRO A 246 -0.98 3.30 34.58
N GLU A 247 -0.34 4.07 33.70
CA GLU A 247 -1.07 5.07 32.91
C GLU A 247 -2.31 4.36 32.32
N PRO A 248 -3.51 4.95 32.43
CA PRO A 248 -4.69 4.30 31.89
C PRO A 248 -4.47 4.17 30.39
N LEU A 249 -4.25 2.94 29.92
CA LEU A 249 -4.22 2.61 28.50
C LEU A 249 -5.50 3.18 27.90
N LEU A 250 -5.37 4.25 27.12
CA LEU A 250 -6.50 4.89 26.47
C LEU A 250 -7.25 3.81 25.70
N LEU A 251 -8.47 3.48 26.16
CA LEU A 251 -9.32 2.57 25.43
C LEU A 251 -9.54 3.16 24.04
N TRP A 252 -9.50 2.36 22.97
CA TRP A 252 -9.67 2.85 21.60
C TRP A 252 -10.90 3.76 21.43
N LYS A 253 -11.95 3.52 22.21
CA LYS A 253 -13.17 4.35 22.24
C LYS A 253 -12.93 5.80 22.66
N HIS A 254 -11.92 6.07 23.49
CA HIS A 254 -11.59 7.43 23.96
C HIS A 254 -11.06 8.30 22.81
N TRP A 255 -10.37 7.70 21.83
CA TRP A 255 -9.93 8.41 20.62
C TRP A 255 -11.10 8.96 19.79
N LEU A 256 -12.26 8.32 19.82
CA LEU A 256 -13.46 8.78 19.10
C LEU A 256 -14.13 9.99 19.75
N VAL A 257 -13.77 10.34 20.99
CA VAL A 257 -14.30 11.52 21.69
C VAL A 257 -13.35 12.70 21.57
N GLU A 258 -12.06 12.42 21.35
CA GLU A 258 -10.99 13.41 21.33
C GLU A 258 -11.09 14.33 20.09
N PRO A 259 -11.31 15.65 20.24
CA PRO A 259 -11.47 16.56 19.09
C PRO A 259 -10.23 16.64 18.19
N SER A 260 -9.03 16.53 18.78
CA SER A 260 -7.77 16.57 18.03
C SER A 260 -7.64 15.40 17.04
N PHE A 261 -8.24 14.24 17.35
CA PHE A 261 -8.29 13.08 16.44
C PHE A 261 -8.98 13.44 15.12
N TYR A 262 -10.13 14.12 15.18
CA TYR A 262 -10.89 14.52 13.99
C TYR A 262 -10.17 15.61 13.18
N GLN A 263 -9.46 16.53 13.83
CA GLN A 263 -8.68 17.56 13.13
C GLN A 263 -7.54 16.95 12.31
N VAL A 264 -6.77 16.04 12.92
CA VAL A 264 -5.68 15.34 12.23
C VAL A 264 -6.24 14.43 11.14
N ALA A 265 -7.33 13.71 11.41
CA ALA A 265 -7.99 12.87 10.42
C ALA A 265 -8.45 13.67 9.21
N LEU A 266 -9.10 14.83 9.41
CA LEU A 266 -9.55 15.69 8.31
C LEU A 266 -8.37 16.18 7.46
N LEU A 267 -7.31 16.69 8.09
CA LEU A 267 -6.11 17.15 7.38
C LEU A 267 -5.47 16.02 6.55
N TYR A 268 -5.32 14.86 7.16
CA TYR A 268 -4.77 13.68 6.50
C TYR A 268 -5.65 13.20 5.34
N MET A 269 -6.98 13.16 5.54
CA MET A 269 -7.94 12.73 4.52
C MET A 269 -7.96 13.68 3.32
N CYS A 270 -7.97 14.99 3.54
CA CYS A 270 -7.89 15.98 2.46
C CYS A 270 -6.60 15.81 1.64
N THR A 271 -5.47 15.63 2.32
CA THR A 271 -4.18 15.42 1.66
C THR A 271 -4.17 14.13 0.83
N ARG A 272 -4.63 13.02 1.42
CA ARG A 272 -4.70 11.71 0.74
C ARG A 272 -5.66 11.73 -0.43
N LEU A 273 -6.80 12.43 -0.31
CA LEU A 273 -7.79 12.53 -1.38
C LEU A 273 -7.18 13.22 -2.60
N ILE A 274 -6.48 14.35 -2.41
CA ILE A 274 -5.82 15.06 -3.51
C ILE A 274 -4.76 14.19 -4.19
N VAL A 275 -3.90 13.52 -3.40
CA VAL A 275 -2.85 12.63 -3.94
C VAL A 275 -3.46 11.48 -4.73
N ASN A 276 -4.45 10.78 -4.16
CA ASN A 276 -5.06 9.63 -4.80
C ASN A 276 -5.86 10.00 -6.05
N LEU A 277 -6.62 11.11 -6.03
CA LEU A 277 -7.33 11.60 -7.21
C LEU A 277 -6.38 12.00 -8.33
N SER A 278 -5.32 12.75 -7.99
CA SER A 278 -4.30 13.16 -8.97
C SER A 278 -3.65 11.95 -9.61
N GLN A 279 -3.26 10.96 -8.81
CA GLN A 279 -2.65 9.72 -9.30
C GLN A 279 -3.63 8.87 -10.12
N THR A 280 -4.91 8.86 -9.74
CA THR A 280 -5.93 8.06 -10.44
C THR A 280 -6.29 8.62 -11.80
N TYR A 281 -6.41 9.93 -11.91
CA TYR A 281 -6.83 10.59 -13.12
C TYR A 281 -5.69 10.98 -14.05
N ILE A 282 -4.41 10.92 -13.63
CA ILE A 282 -3.29 11.36 -14.48
C ILE A 282 -3.30 10.62 -15.82
N ALA A 283 -3.38 9.29 -15.83
CA ALA A 283 -3.34 8.52 -17.07
C ALA A 283 -4.57 8.77 -17.96
N VAL A 284 -5.75 8.93 -17.35
CA VAL A 284 -7.01 9.24 -18.03
C VAL A 284 -6.95 10.64 -18.64
N TYR A 285 -6.46 11.64 -17.91
CA TYR A 285 -6.29 13.01 -18.37
C TYR A 285 -5.34 13.10 -19.58
N LEU A 286 -4.20 12.42 -19.52
CA LEU A 286 -3.25 12.39 -20.64
C LEU A 286 -3.87 11.79 -21.91
N THR A 287 -4.71 10.77 -21.76
CA THR A 287 -5.29 10.03 -22.89
C THR A 287 -6.52 10.72 -23.47
N TYR A 288 -7.45 11.19 -22.63
CA TYR A 288 -8.75 11.72 -23.05
C TYR A 288 -8.80 13.24 -23.17
N SER A 289 -8.05 13.97 -22.35
CA SER A 289 -8.05 15.44 -22.41
C SER A 289 -6.95 15.94 -23.34
N LEU A 290 -5.73 15.44 -23.15
CA LEU A 290 -4.58 15.87 -23.95
C LEU A 290 -4.38 15.07 -25.24
N HIS A 291 -5.13 13.98 -25.44
CA HIS A 291 -5.04 13.12 -26.64
C HIS A 291 -3.61 12.68 -26.96
N LEU A 292 -2.80 12.46 -25.91
CA LEU A 292 -1.41 12.08 -26.09
C LEU A 292 -1.28 10.60 -26.48
N PRO A 293 -0.27 10.25 -27.29
CA PRO A 293 0.02 8.85 -27.61
C PRO A 293 0.33 8.03 -26.36
N LYS A 294 0.00 6.73 -26.41
CA LYS A 294 0.11 5.81 -25.27
C LYS A 294 1.50 5.75 -24.60
N LYS A 295 2.58 6.09 -25.31
CA LYS A 295 3.94 6.21 -24.74
C LYS A 295 4.04 7.20 -23.57
N TYR A 296 3.19 8.23 -23.53
CA TYR A 296 3.23 9.25 -22.47
C TYR A 296 2.55 8.80 -21.17
N ILE A 297 1.72 7.76 -21.23
CA ILE A 297 0.95 7.23 -20.09
C ILE A 297 1.87 6.75 -18.96
N ALA A 298 3.02 6.14 -19.30
CA ALA A 298 4.03 5.76 -18.32
C ALA A 298 5.15 6.81 -18.18
N THR A 299 5.49 7.52 -19.27
CA THR A 299 6.59 8.50 -19.26
C THR A 299 6.33 9.67 -18.30
N ILE A 300 5.12 10.26 -18.33
CA ILE A 300 4.83 11.46 -17.52
C ILE A 300 4.81 11.13 -16.02
N PRO A 301 4.08 10.12 -15.53
CA PRO A 301 4.15 9.71 -14.13
C PRO A 301 5.58 9.35 -13.69
N LEU A 302 6.36 8.67 -14.55
CA LEU A 302 7.76 8.37 -14.24
C LEU A 302 8.58 9.64 -14.01
N VAL A 303 8.50 10.62 -14.92
CA VAL A 303 9.20 11.90 -14.79
C VAL A 303 8.73 12.68 -13.55
N MET A 304 7.43 12.68 -13.25
CA MET A 304 6.88 13.31 -12.05
C MET A 304 7.45 12.69 -10.76
N TYR A 305 7.51 11.36 -10.65
CA TYR A 305 8.01 10.70 -9.45
C TYR A 305 9.54 10.79 -9.32
N VAL A 306 10.27 10.70 -10.42
CA VAL A 306 11.74 10.88 -10.42
C VAL A 306 12.09 12.33 -10.05
N SER A 307 11.42 13.32 -10.65
CA SER A 307 11.65 14.73 -10.30
C SER A 307 11.26 15.03 -8.85
N GLY A 308 10.14 14.49 -8.35
CA GLY A 308 9.74 14.60 -6.96
C GLY A 308 10.76 13.96 -6.00
N PHE A 309 11.27 12.78 -6.33
CA PHE A 309 12.31 12.11 -5.55
C PHE A 309 13.60 12.92 -5.50
N VAL A 310 14.10 13.42 -6.64
CA VAL A 310 15.29 14.28 -6.70
C VAL A 310 15.08 15.57 -5.92
N SER A 311 13.91 16.21 -6.07
CA SER A 311 13.54 17.43 -5.33
C SER A 311 13.53 17.21 -3.81
N SER A 312 13.15 16.03 -3.34
CA SER A 312 13.14 15.72 -1.90
C SER A 312 14.53 15.81 -1.25
N PHE A 313 15.62 15.52 -1.98
CA PHE A 313 16.98 15.71 -1.48
C PHE A 313 17.37 17.18 -1.41
N LEU A 314 16.87 17.99 -2.34
CA LEU A 314 17.07 19.45 -2.36
C LEU A 314 16.24 20.15 -1.28
N MET A 315 15.09 19.58 -0.88
CA MET A 315 14.26 20.15 0.18
C MET A 315 14.92 20.13 1.56
N LYS A 316 15.79 19.17 1.87
CA LYS A 316 16.49 19.12 3.18
C LYS A 316 17.34 20.37 3.47
N PRO A 317 18.25 20.82 2.58
CA PRO A 317 18.99 22.07 2.79
C PRO A 317 18.06 23.30 2.75
N ILE A 318 17.04 23.32 1.89
CA ILE A 318 16.08 24.42 1.80
C ILE A 318 15.30 24.59 3.11
N ASN A 319 14.75 23.51 3.67
CA ASN A 319 14.03 23.54 4.94
C ASN A 319 14.94 23.93 6.11
N LYS A 320 16.21 23.53 6.09
CA LYS A 320 17.19 23.94 7.11
C LYS A 320 17.49 25.44 7.06
N TYR A 321 17.47 26.04 5.86
CA TYR A 321 17.76 27.46 5.66
C TYR A 321 16.53 28.35 5.88
N ILE A 322 15.38 27.97 5.31
CA ILE A 322 14.12 28.75 5.36
C ILE A 322 13.32 28.47 6.63
N GLY A 323 13.24 27.21 7.08
CA GLY A 323 12.46 26.83 8.26
C GLY A 323 12.93 27.52 9.53
N ARG A 324 14.23 27.88 9.59
CA ARG A 324 14.83 28.67 10.67
C ARG A 324 14.33 30.12 10.73
N ASN A 325 13.82 30.66 9.62
CA ASN A 325 13.31 32.03 9.53
C ASN A 325 11.80 32.11 9.80
N VAL A 326 11.04 31.03 9.58
CA VAL A 326 9.58 31.00 9.75
C VAL A 326 9.17 30.61 11.18
N SER A 327 10.00 29.86 11.92
CA SER A 327 9.72 29.50 13.31
C SER A 327 10.13 30.57 14.34
N VAL A 328 10.53 31.77 13.88
CA VAL A 328 11.01 32.88 14.72
C VAL A 328 10.06 34.10 14.67
N GLU A 329 8.92 34.02 13.98
CA GLU A 329 7.85 35.02 14.05
C GLU A 329 6.64 34.56 14.88
#